data_AF-A0A6J6XW15-F1
#
_entry.id   AF-A0A6J6XW15-F1
#
_cell.length_a   1.000
_cell.length_b   1.000
_cell.length_c   1.000
_cell.angle_alpha   90.00
_cell.angle_beta   90.00
_cell.angle_gamma   90.00
#
_symmetry.space_group_name_H-M   'P 1'
#
loop_
_entity.id
_entity.type
_entity.pdbx_description
1 polymer ?
#
loop_
_entity_poly.entity_id
_entity_poly.type
_entity_poly.pdbx_seq_one_letter_code
_entity_poly.pdbx_strand_id
1 'polypeptide(L)'
;MALIRATCSDCGDVELRSRDLRVRTCIDTAEATYLFRCPVCRMIEVRAAEDHVVDVLLAAGVQSEDWLLPAELHEVHHGESIDHDDVLDFHHLLSTPDWYTTLTTMTDR
;
A
#
# COMPACT_ATOMS: atom_id res chain seq x y z
N MET A 1 -28.78 -3.83 -5.04
CA MET A 1 -27.45 -3.37 -4.58
C MET A 1 -27.02 -4.29 -3.46
N ALA A 2 -25.90 -4.98 -3.60
CA ALA A 2 -25.39 -5.86 -2.53
C ALA A 2 -24.70 -5.02 -1.45
N LEU A 3 -25.01 -5.32 -0.18
CA LEU A 3 -24.28 -4.83 0.97
C LEU A 3 -23.29 -5.92 1.38
N ILE A 4 -22.02 -5.56 1.52
CA ILE A 4 -20.93 -6.44 1.88
C ILE A 4 -20.51 -6.08 3.31
N ARG A 5 -20.46 -7.06 4.20
CA ARG A 5 -19.97 -6.88 5.57
C ARG A 5 -18.49 -7.23 5.62
N ALA A 6 -17.69 -6.30 6.14
CA ALA A 6 -16.26 -6.48 6.35
C ALA A 6 -15.86 -5.95 7.72
N THR A 7 -14.71 -6.39 8.24
CA THR A 7 -14.24 -6.01 9.58
C THR A 7 -13.05 -5.06 9.48
N CYS A 8 -13.21 -3.84 9.99
CA CYS A 8 -12.14 -2.89 10.23
C CYS A 8 -11.44 -3.22 11.56
N SER A 9 -10.11 -3.16 11.57
CA SER A 9 -9.28 -3.48 12.73
C SER A 9 -9.54 -2.54 13.91
N ASP A 10 -9.88 -1.27 13.65
CA ASP A 10 -10.13 -0.27 14.69
C ASP A 10 -11.62 -0.15 15.07
N CYS A 11 -12.53 -0.32 14.10
CA CYS A 11 -13.96 0.00 14.28
C CYS A 11 -14.86 -1.24 14.41
N GLY A 12 -14.35 -2.44 14.09
CA GLY A 12 -15.13 -3.66 14.01
C GLY A 12 -15.90 -3.79 12.68
N ASP A 13 -17.06 -4.45 12.72
CA ASP A 13 -17.83 -4.74 11.51
C ASP A 13 -18.47 -3.49 10.91
N VAL A 14 -18.27 -3.33 9.60
CA VAL A 14 -18.81 -2.23 8.79
C VAL A 14 -19.52 -2.78 7.56
N GLU A 15 -20.54 -2.04 7.11
CA GLU A 15 -21.26 -2.33 5.88
C GLU A 15 -20.76 -1.45 4.74
N LEU A 16 -20.48 -2.08 3.61
CA LEU A 16 -19.86 -1.46 2.45
C LEU A 16 -20.68 -1.79 1.20
N ARG A 17 -20.61 -0.92 0.18
CA ARG A 17 -21.15 -1.21 -1.15
C ARG A 17 -20.04 -1.78 -2.01
N SER A 18 -20.38 -2.52 -3.06
CA SER A 18 -19.39 -3.11 -3.98
C SER A 18 -18.40 -2.09 -4.57
N ARG A 19 -18.80 -0.82 -4.73
CA ARG A 19 -17.95 0.29 -5.21
C ARG A 19 -16.93 0.80 -4.18
N ASP A 20 -17.14 0.49 -2.91
CA ASP A 20 -16.30 0.95 -1.79
C ASP A 20 -15.17 -0.06 -1.49
N LEU A 21 -15.19 -1.22 -2.18
CA LEU A 21 -14.14 -2.23 -2.17
C LEU A 21 -13.42 -2.26 -3.52
N ARG A 22 -12.17 -2.71 -3.50
CA ARG A 22 -11.46 -3.20 -4.68
C ARG A 22 -10.77 -4.51 -4.39
N VAL A 23 -10.73 -5.40 -5.38
CA VAL A 23 -9.86 -6.57 -5.38
C VAL A 23 -8.61 -6.22 -6.18
N ARG A 24 -7.46 -6.66 -5.69
CA ARG A 24 -6.16 -6.50 -6.32
C ARG A 24 -5.46 -7.84 -6.41
N THR A 25 -5.05 -8.22 -7.62
CA THR A 25 -4.28 -9.45 -7.84
C THR A 25 -2.86 -9.10 -8.27
N CYS A 26 -1.88 -9.64 -7.57
CA CYS A 26 -0.49 -9.48 -7.95
C CYS A 26 -0.17 -10.39 -9.14
N ILE A 27 0.31 -9.84 -10.24
CA ILE A 27 0.66 -10.62 -11.43
C ILE A 27 1.87 -11.53 -11.16
N ASP A 28 2.82 -11.08 -10.33
CA ASP A 28 4.06 -11.81 -10.06
C ASP A 28 3.88 -13.01 -9.13
N THR A 29 3.01 -12.88 -8.12
CA THR A 29 2.79 -13.94 -7.10
C THR A 29 1.45 -14.66 -7.23
N ALA A 30 0.55 -14.16 -8.08
CA ALA A 30 -0.85 -14.57 -8.15
C ALA A 30 -1.65 -14.39 -6.84
N GLU A 31 -1.10 -13.69 -5.85
CA GLU A 31 -1.78 -13.44 -4.59
C GLU A 31 -2.85 -12.34 -4.74
N ALA A 32 -4.04 -12.61 -4.22
CA ALA A 32 -5.14 -11.66 -4.22
C ALA A 32 -5.32 -11.01 -2.85
N THR A 33 -5.65 -9.72 -2.88
CA THR A 33 -6.05 -8.94 -1.71
C THR A 33 -7.32 -8.17 -2.04
N TYR A 34 -8.13 -7.88 -1.04
CA TYR A 34 -9.17 -6.86 -1.16
C TYR A 34 -8.89 -5.72 -0.20
N LEU A 35 -9.26 -4.52 -0.62
CA LEU A 35 -9.11 -3.31 0.17
C LEU A 35 -10.39 -2.50 0.19
N PHE A 36 -10.59 -1.78 1.28
CA PHE A 36 -11.71 -0.86 1.43
C PHE A 36 -11.34 0.29 2.35
N ARG A 37 -12.03 1.42 2.17
CA ARG A 37 -11.93 2.56 3.08
C ARG A 37 -13.02 2.46 4.13
N CYS A 38 -12.64 2.32 5.40
CA CYS A 38 -13.60 2.25 6.50
C CYS A 38 -14.46 3.53 6.55
N PRO A 39 -15.80 3.43 6.57
CA PRO A 39 -16.67 4.61 6.60
C PRO A 39 -16.61 5.39 7.92
N VAL A 40 -16.07 4.78 8.98
CA VAL A 40 -15.97 5.37 10.33
C VAL A 40 -14.63 6.08 10.53
N CYS A 41 -13.52 5.34 10.55
CA CYS A 41 -12.19 5.92 10.78
C CYS A 41 -11.52 6.46 9.51
N ARG A 42 -12.05 6.15 8.33
CA ARG A 42 -11.51 6.54 7.00
C ARG A 42 -10.15 5.95 6.65
N MET A 43 -9.63 5.02 7.46
CA MET A 43 -8.43 4.24 7.17
C MET A 43 -8.70 3.21 6.07
N ILE A 44 -7.63 2.84 5.35
CA ILE A 44 -7.66 1.79 4.34
C ILE A 44 -7.27 0.47 5.01
N GLU A 45 -8.15 -0.51 4.90
CA GLU A 45 -7.88 -1.89 5.30
C GLU A 45 -7.46 -2.68 4.06
N VAL A 46 -6.43 -3.52 4.22
CA VAL A 46 -5.98 -4.46 3.18
C VAL A 46 -6.01 -5.85 3.79
N ARG A 47 -6.69 -6.78 3.12
CA ARG A 47 -6.87 -8.15 3.58
C ARG A 47 -6.51 -9.12 2.48
N ALA A 48 -5.86 -10.22 2.84
CA ALA A 48 -5.69 -11.35 1.94
C ALA A 48 -7.05 -11.89 1.52
N ALA A 49 -7.17 -12.24 0.24
CA ALA A 49 -8.39 -12.79 -0.35
C ALA A 49 -8.07 -14.18 -0.90
N GLU A 50 -8.69 -15.21 -0.34
CA GLU A 50 -8.66 -16.54 -0.95
C GLU A 50 -9.52 -16.55 -2.23
N ASP A 51 -9.25 -17.47 -3.16
CA ASP A 51 -9.93 -17.57 -4.46
C ASP A 51 -11.47 -17.52 -4.34
N HIS A 52 -12.02 -18.25 -3.37
CA HIS A 52 -13.46 -18.26 -3.13
C HIS A 52 -14.02 -16.91 -2.68
N VAL A 53 -13.23 -16.12 -1.92
CA VAL A 53 -13.60 -14.76 -1.50
C VAL A 53 -13.57 -13.83 -2.70
N VAL A 54 -12.54 -13.95 -3.54
CA VAL A 54 -12.42 -13.18 -4.79
C VAL A 54 -13.64 -13.42 -5.67
N ASP A 55 -14.01 -14.67 -5.92
CA ASP A 55 -15.17 -15.03 -6.74
C ASP A 55 -16.47 -14.39 -6.21
N VAL A 56 -16.69 -14.44 -4.89
CA VAL A 56 -17.86 -13.83 -4.24
C VAL A 56 -17.86 -12.31 -4.41
N LEU A 57 -16.72 -11.65 -4.24
CA LEU A 57 -16.60 -10.20 -4.39
C LEU A 57 -16.83 -9.76 -5.85
N LEU A 58 -16.27 -10.49 -6.81
CA LEU A 58 -16.47 -10.22 -8.23
C LEU A 58 -17.94 -10.44 -8.64
N ALA A 59 -18.56 -11.52 -8.17
CA ALA A 59 -19.98 -11.78 -8.39
C ALA A 59 -20.88 -10.69 -7.77
N ALA A 60 -20.45 -10.08 -6.66
CA ALA A 60 -21.12 -8.94 -6.04
C ALA A 60 -20.89 -7.60 -6.79
N GLY A 61 -20.11 -7.60 -7.87
CA GLY A 61 -19.83 -6.42 -8.70
C GLY A 61 -18.71 -5.53 -8.18
N VAL A 62 -17.81 -6.06 -7.34
CA VAL A 62 -16.59 -5.36 -6.92
C VAL A 62 -15.61 -5.29 -8.09
N GLN A 63 -14.90 -4.17 -8.23
CA GLN A 63 -13.89 -4.01 -9.29
C GLN A 63 -12.59 -4.74 -8.93
N SER A 64 -12.02 -5.44 -9.91
CA SER A 64 -10.68 -6.01 -9.83
C SER A 64 -9.69 -5.15 -10.59
N GLU A 65 -8.48 -5.04 -10.08
CA GLU A 65 -7.33 -4.48 -10.79
C GLU A 65 -6.10 -5.37 -10.60
N ASP A 66 -5.30 -5.48 -11.64
CA ASP A 66 -4.03 -6.20 -11.57
C ASP A 66 -2.91 -5.22 -11.19
N TRP A 67 -1.96 -5.70 -10.40
CA TRP A 67 -0.79 -4.91 -10.02
C TRP A 67 0.48 -5.76 -10.03
N LEU A 68 1.62 -5.10 -10.11
CA LEU A 68 2.95 -5.72 -10.14
C LEU A 68 3.69 -5.36 -8.87
N LEU A 69 4.59 -6.25 -8.42
CA LEU A 69 5.53 -5.90 -7.38
C LEU A 69 6.36 -4.68 -7.81
N PRO A 70 6.70 -3.77 -6.88
CA PRO A 70 7.55 -2.63 -7.19
C PRO A 70 8.89 -3.09 -7.78
N ALA A 71 9.40 -2.35 -8.75
CA ALA A 71 10.68 -2.66 -9.38
C ALA A 71 11.82 -2.63 -8.35
N GLU A 72 11.70 -1.75 -7.36
CA GLU A 72 12.59 -1.53 -6.23
C GLU A 72 12.83 -2.80 -5.41
N LEU A 73 11.87 -3.73 -5.38
CA LEU A 73 12.04 -5.01 -4.66
C LEU A 73 13.15 -5.89 -5.27
N HIS A 74 13.44 -5.68 -6.55
CA HIS A 74 14.45 -6.42 -7.31
C HIS A 74 15.72 -5.60 -7.55
N GLU A 75 15.79 -4.37 -7.04
CA GLU A 75 16.98 -3.54 -7.18
C GLU A 75 18.13 -4.09 -6.34
N VAL A 76 19.33 -4.02 -6.90
CA VAL A 76 20.53 -4.36 -6.14
C VAL A 76 20.80 -3.21 -5.18
N HIS A 77 20.61 -3.45 -3.89
CA HIS A 77 20.95 -2.47 -2.88
C HIS A 77 22.47 -2.34 -2.75
N HIS A 78 22.96 -1.11 -2.72
CA HIS A 78 24.36 -0.78 -2.51
C HIS A 78 24.52 0.09 -1.26
N GLY A 79 25.52 -0.22 -0.43
CA GLY A 79 25.79 0.49 0.81
C GLY A 79 25.26 -0.24 2.05
N GLU A 80 25.36 0.41 3.19
CA GLU A 80 24.84 -0.09 4.46
C GLU A 80 23.32 0.10 4.54
N SER A 81 22.66 -0.68 5.40
CA SER A 81 21.23 -0.51 5.63
C SER A 81 20.97 0.81 6.35
N ILE A 82 19.95 1.54 5.90
CA ILE A 82 19.55 2.80 6.54
C ILE A 82 19.17 2.53 7.99
N ASP A 83 19.80 3.23 8.91
CA ASP A 83 19.53 3.16 10.34
C ASP A 83 18.86 4.45 10.87
N HIS A 84 18.79 4.57 12.20
CA HIS A 84 18.16 5.72 12.85
C HIS A 84 18.99 7.00 12.71
N ASP A 85 20.31 6.88 12.76
CA ASP A 85 21.22 8.02 12.72
C ASP A 85 21.24 8.62 11.30
N ASP A 86 21.15 7.79 10.26
CA ASP A 86 20.98 8.25 8.88
C ASP A 86 19.77 9.18 8.70
N VAL A 87 18.64 8.89 9.37
CA VAL A 87 17.42 9.70 9.31
C VAL A 87 17.61 11.04 10.03
N LEU A 88 18.31 11.04 11.16
CA LEU A 88 18.64 12.26 11.90
C LEU A 88 19.61 13.14 11.11
N ASP A 89 20.62 12.55 10.51
CA ASP A 89 21.60 13.24 9.67
C ASP A 89 20.93 13.85 8.45
N PHE A 90 20.02 13.12 7.80
CA PHE A 90 19.21 13.66 6.71
C PHE A 90 18.32 14.83 7.17
N HIS A 91 17.70 14.74 8.34
CA HIS A 91 16.91 15.83 8.91
C HIS A 91 17.74 17.09 9.19
N HIS A 92 18.93 16.92 9.77
CA HIS A 92 19.85 18.02 10.01
C HIS A 92 20.31 18.67 8.71
N LEU A 93 20.62 17.86 7.69
CA LEU A 93 20.97 18.34 6.35
C LEU A 93 19.85 19.19 5.75
N LEU A 94 18.60 18.73 5.76
CA LEU A 94 17.45 19.48 5.24
C LEU A 94 17.18 20.80 5.99
N SER A 95 17.73 20.95 7.19
CA SER A 95 17.58 22.16 8.01
C SER A 95 18.63 23.23 7.67
N THR A 96 19.63 22.93 6.84
CA THR A 96 20.62 23.93 6.41
C THR A 96 20.11 24.73 5.19
N PRO A 97 20.49 26.01 5.01
CA PRO A 97 20.01 26.81 3.87
C PRO A 97 20.47 26.30 2.50
N ASP A 98 21.57 25.56 2.46
CA ASP A 98 22.29 25.06 1.28
C ASP A 98 22.03 23.57 1.00
N TRP A 99 21.09 22.95 1.73
CA TRP A 99 20.78 21.51 1.67
C TRP A 99 20.64 20.97 0.25
N TYR A 100 19.99 21.73 -0.64
CA TYR A 100 19.71 21.32 -2.01
C TYR A 100 20.99 21.19 -2.86
N THR A 101 21.91 22.15 -2.73
CA THR A 101 23.21 22.12 -3.42
C THR A 101 24.06 20.96 -2.90
N THR A 102 24.01 20.72 -1.59
CA THR A 102 24.73 19.60 -0.98
C THR A 102 24.21 18.25 -1.47
N LEU A 103 22.89 18.03 -1.49
CA LEU A 103 22.28 16.78 -1.97
C LEU A 103 22.55 16.52 -3.45
N THR A 104 22.35 17.52 -4.31
CA THR A 104 22.59 17.37 -5.76
C THR A 104 24.05 16.98 -6.05
N THR A 105 25.01 17.55 -5.33
CA THR A 105 26.43 17.16 -5.44
C THR A 105 26.69 15.71 -5.03
N MET A 106 25.91 15.15 -4.10
CA MET A 106 26.04 13.76 -3.64
C MET A 106 25.43 12.75 -4.63
N THR A 107 24.43 13.16 -5.42
CA THR A 107 23.71 12.28 -6.37
C THR A 107 24.34 12.23 -7.77
N ASP A 108 25.20 13.19 -8.14
CA ASP A 108 25.83 13.31 -9.47
C ASP A 108 26.94 12.26 -9.77
N ARG A 109 26.81 11.02 -9.29
CA ARG A 109 27.82 9.97 -9.44
C ARG A 109 27.37 8.79 -10.29
#